data_AF-A0A536HG44-F1
#
_entry.id   AF-A0A536HG44-F1
#
_cell.length_a   1.000
_cell.length_b   1.000
_cell.length_c   1.000
_cell.angle_alpha   90.00
_cell.angle_beta   90.00
_cell.angle_gamma   90.00
#
_symmetry.space_group_name_H-M   'P 1'
#
loop_
_entity.id
_entity.type
_entity.pdbx_description
1 polymer ?
#
loop_
_entity_poly.entity_id
_entity_poly.type
_entity_poly.pdbx_seq_one_letter_code
_entity_poly.pdbx_strand_id
1 'polypeptide(L)'
;MTQYSQSPMGGSGTSSATGASNPYYNLISVLYHTLQAAETYDTYIRDAEQLGDNELTQFLRQVQTEDRNRAQFAMQLLARRLGAGQQTTTR
;
A
#
# COMPACT_ATOMS: atom_id res chain seq x y z
N MET A 1 54.62 -22.04 16.93
CA MET A 1 54.24 -20.61 16.91
C MET A 1 53.42 -20.39 15.66
N THR A 2 52.10 -20.55 15.76
CA THR A 2 51.17 -20.25 14.66
C THR A 2 49.99 -19.53 15.28
N GLN A 3 50.04 -18.20 15.25
CA GLN A 3 48.94 -17.36 15.70
C GLN A 3 47.81 -17.45 14.68
N TYR A 4 46.67 -18.03 15.07
CA TYR A 4 45.42 -17.90 14.32
C TYR A 4 44.86 -16.50 14.60
N SER A 5 44.99 -15.62 13.62
CA SER A 5 44.33 -14.32 13.60
C SER A 5 42.80 -14.53 13.53
N GLN A 6 42.12 -14.34 14.65
CA GLN A 6 40.65 -14.19 14.66
C GLN A 6 40.31 -12.83 14.03
N SER A 7 39.79 -12.85 12.81
CA SER A 7 39.05 -11.72 12.26
C SER A 7 37.73 -11.57 13.01
N PRO A 8 37.34 -10.36 13.45
CA PRO A 8 36.03 -10.17 14.07
C PRO A 8 34.97 -10.39 13.00
N MET A 9 34.06 -11.34 13.23
CA MET A 9 32.79 -11.40 12.53
C MET A 9 32.00 -10.14 12.91
N GLY A 10 32.21 -9.08 12.13
CA GLY A 10 31.26 -8.01 11.98
C GLY A 10 30.03 -8.59 11.33
N GLY A 11 29.12 -9.13 12.15
CA GLY A 11 27.72 -9.27 11.80
C GLY A 11 27.15 -7.88 11.64
N SER A 12 27.49 -7.21 10.54
CA SER A 12 26.70 -6.14 9.98
C SER A 12 25.34 -6.78 9.73
N GLY A 13 24.42 -6.57 10.68
CA GLY A 13 23.01 -6.80 10.44
C GLY A 13 22.69 -6.01 9.19
N THR A 14 22.67 -6.73 8.06
CA THR A 14 22.11 -6.26 6.82
C THR A 14 20.69 -5.92 7.19
N SER A 15 20.46 -4.63 7.43
CA SER A 15 19.14 -4.06 7.50
C SER A 15 18.43 -4.64 6.30
N SER A 16 17.35 -5.38 6.54
CA SER A 16 16.55 -6.00 5.50
C SER A 16 15.91 -4.91 4.64
N ALA A 17 16.71 -4.25 3.81
CA ALA A 17 16.34 -3.31 2.77
C ALA A 17 16.14 -4.07 1.46
N THR A 18 15.71 -5.33 1.55
CA THR A 18 15.47 -6.20 0.40
C THR A 18 13.98 -6.17 0.09
N GLY A 19 13.62 -5.30 -0.85
CA GLY A 19 12.35 -5.35 -1.58
C GLY A 19 11.66 -3.99 -1.69
N ALA A 20 12.00 -3.20 -2.71
CA ALA A 20 11.15 -2.14 -3.26
C ALA A 20 10.48 -1.17 -2.26
N SER A 21 11.24 -0.45 -1.43
CA SER A 21 10.71 0.78 -0.82
C SER A 21 10.66 1.91 -1.85
N ASN A 22 9.90 1.73 -2.93
CA ASN A 22 9.54 2.81 -3.82
C ASN A 22 8.17 3.33 -3.34
N PRO A 23 8.11 4.49 -2.69
CA PRO A 23 6.86 5.00 -2.15
C PRO A 23 5.83 5.31 -3.24
N TYR A 24 6.25 5.59 -4.48
CA TYR A 24 5.34 5.75 -5.61
C TYR A 24 4.70 4.41 -5.97
N TYR A 25 5.52 3.36 -6.09
CA TYR A 25 5.02 2.01 -6.30
C TYR A 25 4.03 1.60 -5.20
N ASN A 26 4.36 1.86 -3.93
CA ASN A 26 3.48 1.52 -2.81
C ASN A 26 2.13 2.23 -2.90
N LEU A 27 2.11 3.52 -3.24
CA LEU A 27 0.86 4.28 -3.39
C LEU A 27 0.06 3.85 -4.62
N ILE A 28 0.73 3.54 -5.74
CA ILE A 28 0.08 3.02 -6.95
C ILE A 28 -0.54 1.65 -6.67
N SER A 29 0.16 0.78 -5.94
CA SER A 29 -0.36 -0.53 -5.54
C SER A 29 -1.61 -0.40 -4.67
N VAL A 30 -1.61 0.50 -3.67
CA VAL A 30 -2.81 0.79 -2.86
C VAL A 30 -3.97 1.28 -3.72
N LEU A 31 -3.70 2.20 -4.66
CA LEU A 31 -4.72 2.73 -5.56
C LEU A 31 -5.30 1.63 -6.45
N TYR A 32 -4.45 0.78 -7.03
CA TYR A 32 -4.88 -0.34 -7.87
C TYR A 32 -5.80 -1.31 -7.10
N HIS A 33 -5.37 -1.75 -5.91
CA HIS A 33 -6.14 -2.71 -5.12
C HIS A 33 -7.49 -2.16 -4.64
N THR A 34 -7.53 -0.90 -4.19
CA THR A 34 -8.78 -0.28 -3.74
C THR A 34 -9.78 -0.06 -4.88
N LEU A 35 -9.32 0.27 -6.07
CA LEU A 35 -10.18 0.39 -7.27
C LEU A 35 -10.69 -0.98 -7.75
N GLN A 36 -9.83 -2.00 -7.76
CA GLN A 36 -10.22 -3.37 -8.10
C GLN A 36 -11.22 -3.95 -7.09
N ALA A 37 -11.01 -3.69 -5.81
CA ALA A 37 -11.93 -4.13 -4.77
C ALA A 37 -13.31 -3.45 -4.91
N ALA A 38 -13.36 -2.17 -5.31
CA ALA A 38 -14.60 -1.44 -5.54
C ALA A 38 -15.51 -2.10 -6.59
N GLU A 39 -14.95 -2.65 -7.67
CA GLU A 39 -15.69 -3.42 -8.69
C GLU A 39 -16.31 -4.69 -8.10
N THR A 40 -15.59 -5.32 -7.16
CA THR A 40 -16.03 -6.56 -6.53
C THR A 40 -17.13 -6.31 -5.48
N TYR A 41 -17.02 -5.21 -4.72
CA TYR A 41 -17.98 -4.89 -3.65
C TYR A 41 -19.42 -4.76 -4.16
N ASP A 42 -19.64 -4.20 -5.35
CA ASP A 42 -20.99 -4.06 -5.90
C ASP A 42 -21.67 -5.42 -6.12
N THR A 43 -20.90 -6.45 -6.49
CA THR A 43 -21.42 -7.81 -6.63
C THR A 43 -21.77 -8.40 -5.26
N TYR A 44 -20.84 -8.30 -4.30
CA TYR A 44 -21.08 -8.86 -2.96
C TYR A 44 -22.23 -8.17 -2.22
N ILE A 45 -22.39 -6.86 -2.39
CA ILE A 45 -23.52 -6.10 -1.84
C ILE A 45 -24.83 -6.62 -2.42
N ARG A 46 -24.91 -6.82 -3.75
CA ARG A 46 -26.12 -7.35 -4.40
C ARG A 46 -26.46 -8.76 -3.91
N ASP A 47 -25.46 -9.62 -3.76
CA ASP A 47 -25.67 -10.98 -3.26
C ASP A 47 -26.19 -10.97 -1.81
N ALA A 48 -25.61 -10.12 -0.94
CA ALA A 48 -26.08 -9.95 0.44
C ALA A 48 -27.51 -9.41 0.51
N GLU A 49 -27.86 -8.44 -0.35
CA GLU A 49 -29.21 -7.90 -0.47
C GLU A 49 -30.22 -8.96 -0.92
N GLN A 50 -29.86 -9.80 -1.90
CA GLN A 50 -30.71 -10.89 -2.38
C GLN A 50 -30.95 -11.97 -1.30
N LEU A 51 -29.97 -12.20 -0.44
CA LEU A 51 -30.08 -13.11 0.70
C LEU A 51 -30.80 -12.48 1.90
N GLY A 52 -31.10 -11.18 1.87
CA GLY A 52 -31.69 -10.45 2.99
C GLY A 52 -30.75 -10.24 4.18
N ASP A 53 -29.43 -10.39 3.96
CA ASP A 53 -28.41 -10.21 4.99
C ASP A 53 -28.04 -8.72 5.12
N ASN A 54 -28.78 -8.04 5.99
CA ASN A 54 -28.61 -6.60 6.22
C ASN A 54 -27.27 -6.27 6.91
N GLU A 55 -26.76 -7.14 7.77
CA GLU A 55 -25.50 -6.90 8.49
C GLU A 55 -24.33 -6.96 7.50
N LEU A 56 -24.29 -7.99 6.66
CA LEU A 56 -23.28 -8.13 5.62
C LEU A 56 -23.36 -6.98 4.59
N THR A 57 -24.57 -6.60 4.20
CA THR A 57 -24.80 -5.47 3.28
C THR A 57 -24.22 -4.17 3.84
N GLN A 58 -24.47 -3.86 5.11
CA GLN A 58 -23.95 -2.66 5.76
C GLN A 58 -22.43 -2.70 5.89
N PHE A 59 -21.88 -3.84 6.30
CA PHE A 59 -20.43 -4.05 6.37
C PHE A 59 -19.76 -3.80 5.02
N LEU A 60 -20.25 -4.41 3.94
CA LEU A 60 -19.67 -4.25 2.61
C LEU A 60 -19.76 -2.81 2.08
N ARG A 61 -20.87 -2.10 2.37
CA ARG A 61 -21.01 -0.67 2.03
C ARG A 61 -20.02 0.21 2.80
N GLN A 62 -19.78 -0.11 4.07
CA GLN A 62 -18.77 0.58 4.88
C GLN A 62 -17.37 0.35 4.29
N VAL A 63 -17.00 -0.90 4.02
CA VAL A 63 -15.72 -1.26 3.41
C VAL A 63 -15.52 -0.54 2.06
N GLN A 64 -16.54 -0.53 1.20
CA GLN A 64 -16.50 0.20 -0.07
C GLN A 64 -16.21 1.69 0.13
N THR A 65 -16.81 2.32 1.14
CA THR A 65 -16.60 3.74 1.44
C THR A 65 -15.19 4.00 1.94
N GLU A 66 -14.69 3.15 2.84
CA GLU A 66 -13.33 3.25 3.37
C GLU A 66 -12.28 3.13 2.26
N ASP A 67 -12.46 2.19 1.34
CA ASP A 67 -11.53 2.00 0.23
C ASP A 67 -11.54 3.15 -0.77
N ARG A 68 -12.71 3.75 -1.04
CA ARG A 68 -12.78 5.02 -1.80
C ARG A 68 -11.97 6.12 -1.12
N ASN A 69 -12.07 6.24 0.20
CA ASN A 69 -11.31 7.24 0.95
C ASN A 69 -9.80 6.96 0.91
N ARG A 70 -9.38 5.69 1.05
CA ARG A 70 -7.98 5.27 0.91
C ARG A 70 -7.42 5.59 -0.47
N ALA A 71 -8.18 5.30 -1.53
CA ALA A 71 -7.82 5.59 -2.92
C ALA A 71 -7.58 7.10 -3.12
N GLN A 72 -8.53 7.92 -2.67
CA GLN A 72 -8.41 9.39 -2.76
C GLN A 72 -7.19 9.92 -2.01
N PHE A 73 -6.95 9.43 -0.79
CA PHE A 73 -5.79 9.82 0.00
C PHE A 73 -4.47 9.41 -0.67
N ALA A 74 -4.39 8.19 -1.21
CA ALA A 74 -3.23 7.72 -1.95
C ALA A 74 -2.95 8.59 -3.20
N MET A 75 -3.99 8.99 -3.94
CA MET A 75 -3.87 9.92 -5.06
C MET A 75 -3.35 11.29 -4.64
N GLN A 76 -3.87 11.86 -3.54
CA GLN A 76 -3.39 13.14 -3.03
C GLN A 76 -1.90 13.08 -2.62
N LEU A 77 -1.49 12.00 -1.96
CA LEU A 77 -0.08 11.79 -1.60
C LEU A 77 0.82 11.64 -2.84
N LEU A 78 0.36 10.92 -3.87
CA LEU A 78 1.06 10.80 -5.14
C LEU A 78 1.23 12.17 -5.81
N ALA A 79 0.15 12.94 -5.92
CA ALA A 79 0.16 14.27 -6.54
C ALA A 79 1.15 15.21 -5.82
N ARG A 80 1.14 15.23 -4.48
CA ARG A 80 2.08 16.03 -3.68
C ARG A 80 3.53 15.64 -3.93
N ARG A 81 3.82 14.34 -4.00
CA ARG A 81 5.19 13.84 -4.21
C ARG A 81 5.69 14.13 -5.63
N LEU A 82 4.84 13.95 -6.64
CA LEU A 82 5.16 14.27 -8.03
C LEU A 82 5.37 15.77 -8.23
N GLY A 83 4.59 16.62 -7.56
CA GLY A 83 4.79 18.07 -7.57
C GLY A 83 6.05 18.53 -6.83
N ALA A 84 6.39 17.90 -5.70
CA ALA A 84 7.60 18.20 -4.93
C ALA A 84 8.89 17.74 -5.65
N GLY A 85 8.82 16.63 -6.41
CA GLY A 85 9.94 16.12 -7.21
C GLY A 85 10.39 17.04 -8.34
N GLN A 86 9.59 18.08 -8.69
CA GLN A 86 9.93 19.06 -9.71
C GLN A 86 10.72 20.26 -9.17
N GLN A 87 10.91 20.39 -7.84
CA GLN A 87 11.53 21.58 -7.22
C GLN A 87 13.02 21.43 -6.90
N THR A 88 13.65 20.27 -7.16
CA THR A 88 15.07 20.01 -6.81
C THR A 88 16.07 20.18 -7.97
N THR A 89 15.66 20.71 -9.13
CA THR A 89 16.54 20.91 -10.30
C THR A 89 16.70 22.38 -10.72
N THR A 90 16.77 23.31 -9.76
CA THR A 90 17.26 24.67 -10.07
C THR A 90 18.62 24.88 -9.43
N ARG A 91 19.58 25.02 -10.35
CA ARG A 91 21.02 25.22 -10.20
C ARG A 91 21.37 26.57 -9.57
#